data_AF-A0A948AYM3-F1
#
_entry.id   AF-A0A948AYM3-F1
#
_cell.length_a   1.000
_cell.length_b   1.000
_cell.length_c   1.000
_cell.angle_alpha   90.00
_cell.angle_beta   90.00
_cell.angle_gamma   90.00
#
_symmetry.space_group_name_H-M   'P 1'
#
loop_
_entity.id
_entity.type
_entity.pdbx_description
1 polymer ?
#
loop_
_entity_poly.entity_id
_entity_poly.type
_entity_poly.pdbx_seq_one_letter_code
_entity_poly.pdbx_strand_id
1 'polypeptide(L)' 'MYLLSPLLSWLFRKIRLDIPKHNWLFFTLPIGILSHLLAGKITPMTSDFMDIHSHYLIKVLIIGSFILGLRGIKIVKE' A
#
# COMPACT_ATOMS: atom_id res chain seq x y z
N MET A 1 -6.62 8.06 -2.54
CA MET A 1 -5.39 7.75 -3.31
C MET A 1 -5.39 8.24 -4.75
N TYR A 2 -6.49 8.13 -5.52
CA TYR A 2 -6.51 8.57 -6.93
C TYR A 2 -6.04 10.03 -7.13
N LEU A 3 -6.60 10.98 -6.39
CA LEU A 3 -6.24 12.41 -6.48
C LEU A 3 -4.81 12.71 -5.98
N LEU A 4 -4.32 11.93 -5.02
CA LEU A 4 -2.97 12.07 -4.46
C LEU A 4 -1.90 11.36 -5.32
N SER A 5 -2.32 10.47 -6.22
CA SER A 5 -1.40 9.67 -7.03
C SER A 5 -0.39 10.49 -7.85
N PRO A 6 -0.73 11.65 -8.45
CA PRO A 6 0.25 12.45 -9.18
C PRO A 6 1.32 13.02 -8.26
N LEU A 7 0.92 13.50 -7.07
CA LEU A 7 1.82 14.05 -6.06
C LEU A 7 2.74 12.96 -5.49
N LEU A 8 2.18 11.79 -5.15
CA LEU A 8 2.93 10.65 -4.64
C LEU A 8 3.93 10.12 -5.66
N SER A 9 3.53 9.94 -6.94
CA SER A 9 4.45 9.56 -8.00
C SER A 9 5.56 10.59 -8.19
N TRP A 10 5.25 11.89 -8.12
CA TRP A 10 6.26 12.95 -8.21
C TRP A 10 7.24 12.90 -7.02
N LEU A 11 6.75 12.70 -5.80
CA LEU A 11 7.58 12.59 -4.61
C LEU A 11 8.52 11.37 -4.68
N PHE A 12 8.00 10.22 -5.08
CA PHE A 12 8.78 8.98 -5.15
C PHE A 12 9.81 8.99 -6.29
N ARG A 13 9.58 9.77 -7.36
CA ARG A 13 10.60 10.00 -8.38
C ARG A 13 11.85 10.68 -7.83
N LYS A 14 11.74 11.52 -6.79
CA LYS A 14 12.90 12.15 -6.14
C LYS A 14 13.84 11.14 -5.50
N ILE A 15 13.31 10.01 -5.05
CA ILE A 15 14.07 8.88 -4.50
C ILE A 15 14.32 7.79 -5.55
N ARG A 16 14.26 8.14 -6.83
CA ARG A 16 14.56 7.26 -7.99
C ARG A 16 13.58 6.10 -8.18
N LEU A 17 12.37 6.20 -7.64
CA LEU A 17 11.31 5.21 -7.83
C LEU A 17 10.23 5.77 -8.75
N ASP A 18 10.06 5.17 -9.93
CA ASP A 18 8.95 5.46 -10.82
C ASP A 18 7.80 4.49 -10.54
N ILE A 19 6.79 5.01 -9.83
CA ILE A 19 5.59 4.26 -9.46
C ILE A 19 4.44 4.74 -10.35
N PRO A 20 3.84 3.86 -11.18
CA PRO A 20 2.68 4.21 -11.99
C PRO A 20 1.52 4.72 -11.13
N LYS A 21 0.76 5.70 -11.63
CA LYS A 21 -0.33 6.34 -10.87
C LYS A 21 -1.39 5.35 -10.36
N HIS A 22 -1.71 4.32 -11.15
CA HIS A 22 -2.71 3.31 -10.79
C HIS A 22 -2.24 2.40 -9.64
N ASN A 23 -0.94 2.19 -9.49
CA ASN A 23 -0.37 1.35 -8.41
C ASN A 23 -0.69 1.90 -7.02
N TRP A 24 -0.78 3.22 -6.89
CA TRP A 24 -1.15 3.86 -5.63
C TRP A 24 -2.53 3.46 -5.12
N LEU A 25 -3.45 3.07 -6.01
CA LEU A 25 -4.76 2.56 -5.60
C LEU A 25 -4.60 1.24 -4.84
N PHE A 26 -3.77 0.33 -5.36
CA PHE A 26 -3.49 -0.95 -4.72
C PHE A 26 -2.73 -0.80 -3.39
N PHE A 27 -1.92 0.25 -3.24
CA PHE A 27 -1.28 0.57 -1.96
C PHE A 27 -2.20 1.20 -0.90
N THR A 28 -3.45 1.53 -1.24
CA THR A 28 -4.36 2.18 -0.28
C THR A 28 -4.60 1.31 0.96
N LEU A 29 -4.90 0.02 0.78
CA LEU A 29 -5.17 -0.87 1.91
C LEU A 29 -3.91 -1.14 2.75
N PRO A 30 -2.74 -1.51 2.17
CA PRO A 30 -1.51 -1.69 2.93
C PRO A 30 -1.09 -0.42 3.69
N ILE A 31 -1.10 0.75 3.04
CA ILE A 31 -0.72 2.03 3.67
C ILE A 31 -1.71 2.39 4.78
N GLY A 32 -3.00 2.17 4.57
CA GLY A 32 -4.04 2.45 5.57
C GLY A 32 -3.82 1.62 6.84
N ILE A 33 -3.61 0.30 6.70
CA ILE A 33 -3.33 -0.59 7.84
C ILE A 33 -2.07 -0.17 8.57
N LEU A 34 -1.00 0.12 7.83
CA LEU A 34 0.26 0.57 8.41
C LEU A 34 0.07 1.90 9.16
N SER A 35 -0.71 2.83 8.62
CA SER A 35 -1.01 4.12 9.23
C SER A 35 -1.83 3.98 10.51
N HIS A 36 -2.83 3.09 10.52
CA HIS A 36 -3.61 2.75 11.72
C HIS A 36 -2.73 2.16 12.83
N LEU A 37 -1.82 1.25 12.46
CA LEU A 37 -0.87 0.64 13.39
C LEU A 37 0.09 1.68 13.98
N LEU A 38 0.68 2.53 13.14
CA LEU A 38 1.60 3.60 13.57
C LEU A 38 0.91 4.67 14.44
N ALA A 39 -0.35 4.97 14.17
CA ALA A 39 -1.14 5.91 14.96
C ALA A 39 -1.70 5.30 16.26
N GLY A 40 -1.50 3.99 16.50
CA GLY A 40 -2.07 3.28 17.64
C GLY A 40 -3.60 3.15 17.59
N LYS A 41 -4.23 3.40 16.44
CA LYS A 41 -5.68 3.35 16.24
C LYS A 41 -6.06 2.08 15.48
N ILE A 42 -6.29 1.00 16.20
CA ILE A 42 -6.66 -0.28 15.61
C ILE A 42 -8.12 -0.23 15.13
N THR A 43 -8.33 -0.38 13.83
CA THR A 43 -9.65 -0.57 13.22
C THR A 43 -10.02 -2.05 13.18
N PRO A 44 -11.31 -2.44 13.01
CA PRO A 44 -11.67 -3.84 12.86
C PRO A 44 -10.86 -4.56 11.76
N MET A 45 -10.70 -3.93 10.59
CA MET A 45 -9.89 -4.49 9.51
C MET A 45 -8.40 -4.66 9.88
N THR A 46 -7.83 -3.71 10.62
CA THR A 46 -6.45 -3.82 11.13
C THR A 46 -6.33 -4.95 12.15
N SER A 47 -7.32 -5.10 13.04
CA SER A 47 -7.38 -6.20 14.02
C SER A 47 -7.44 -7.56 13.31
N ASP A 48 -8.34 -7.70 12.34
CA ASP A 48 -8.52 -8.93 11.56
C ASP A 48 -7.26 -9.30 10.76
N PHE A 49 -6.53 -8.30 10.25
CA PHE A 49 -5.25 -8.53 9.57
C PHE A 49 -4.15 -9.00 10.53
N MET A 50 -4.13 -8.46 11.76
CA MET A 50 -3.11 -8.77 12.78
C MET A 50 -3.39 -10.09 13.51
N ASP A 51 -4.63 -10.60 13.50
CA ASP A 51 -4.93 -11.92 14.07
C ASP A 51 -4.23 -13.01 13.25
N ILE A 52 -3.25 -13.68 13.85
CA ILE A 52 -2.42 -14.71 13.22
C ILE A 52 -3.25 -15.95 12.85
N HIS A 53 -4.27 -16.27 13.64
CA HIS A 53 -4.98 -17.56 13.60
C HIS A 53 -6.24 -17.55 12.74
N SER A 54 -6.64 -16.40 12.20
CA SER A 54 -7.90 -16.26 11.48
C SER A 54 -7.82 -15.26 10.30
N HIS A 55 -8.97 -15.00 9.65
CA HIS A 55 -9.16 -13.99 8.59
C HIS A 55 -8.20 -14.05 7.38
N TYR A 56 -7.90 -15.27 6.90
CA TYR A 56 -7.02 -15.48 5.75
C TYR A 56 -7.45 -14.74 4.47
N LEU A 57 -8.76 -14.58 4.23
CA LEU A 57 -9.25 -13.85 3.05
C LEU A 57 -8.78 -12.39 3.06
N ILE A 58 -8.89 -11.71 4.20
CA ILE A 58 -8.47 -10.31 4.37
C ILE A 58 -6.95 -10.21 4.16
N LYS A 59 -6.17 -11.13 4.73
CA LYS A 59 -4.72 -11.19 4.52
C LYS A 59 -4.36 -11.36 3.06
N VAL A 60 -4.99 -12.30 2.36
CA VAL A 60 -4.76 -12.54 0.93
C VAL A 60 -5.12 -11.30 0.12
N LEU A 61 -6.21 -10.61 0.43
CA LEU A 61 -6.59 -9.37 -0.25
C LEU A 61 -5.57 -8.25 -0.04
N ILE A 62 -5.07 -8.06 1.20
CA ILE A 62 -4.09 -7.01 1.52
C ILE A 62 -2.73 -7.33 0.91
N ILE A 63 -2.26 -8.57 1.06
CA ILE A 63 -1.00 -9.04 0.47
C ILE A 63 -1.08 -9.00 -1.05
N GLY A 64 -2.19 -9.46 -1.64
CA GLY A 64 -2.43 -9.40 -3.07
C GLY A 64 -2.45 -7.97 -3.59
N SER A 65 -3.11 -7.05 -2.88
CA SER A 65 -3.08 -5.61 -3.19
C SER A 65 -1.66 -5.05 -3.10
N PHE A 66 -0.89 -5.43 -2.10
CA PHE A 66 0.51 -5.01 -1.98
C PHE A 66 1.36 -5.51 -3.16
N ILE A 67 1.24 -6.78 -3.53
CA ILE A 67 1.97 -7.37 -4.67
C ILE A 67 1.57 -6.67 -5.99
N LEU A 68 0.27 -6.45 -6.22
CA LEU A 68 -0.22 -5.73 -7.40
C LEU A 68 0.27 -4.28 -7.42
N GLY A 69 0.34 -3.61 -6.27
CA GLY A 69 0.91 -2.27 -6.15
C GLY A 69 2.40 -2.21 -6.49
N LEU A 70 3.17 -3.26 -6.18
CA LEU A 70 4.59 -3.32 -6.53
C LEU A 70 4.82 -3.60 -8.03
N ARG A 71 3.84 -4.17 -8.73
CA ARG A 71 3.99 -4.59 -10.12
C ARG A 71 4.19 -3.39 -11.05
N GLY A 72 5.34 -3.34 -11.72
CA GLY A 72 5.65 -2.27 -12.69
C GLY A 72 6.29 -1.03 -12.07
N ILE A 73 6.64 -1.06 -10.79
CA ILE A 73 7.57 -0.08 -10.21
C ILE A 73 8.94 -0.27 -10.85
N LYS A 74 9.55 0.84 -11.29
CA LYS A 74 10.89 0.84 -11.89
C LYS A 74 11.82 1.71 -11.06
N ILE A 75 13.08 1.27 -10.95
CA ILE A 75 14.15 2.12 -10.45
C ILE A 75 14.68 2.91 -11.64
N VAL A 76 14.63 4.23 -11.55
CA VAL A 76 15.21 5.11 -12.59
C VAL A 76 16.73 5.07 -12.42
N LYS A 77 17.44 4.50 -13.41
CA LYS A 77 18.89 4.62 -13.54
C LYS A 77 19.20 5.88 -14.37
N GLU A 78 20.24 6.60 -13.97
CA GLU A 78 20.81 7.73 -14.74
C GLU A 78 21.19 7.31 -16.16
#